data_AF-A0A3A1P3I1-F1
#
_entry.id   AF-A0A3A1P3I1-F1
#
_cell.length_a   1.000
_cell.length_b   1.000
_cell.length_c   1.000
_cell.angle_alpha   90.00
_cell.angle_beta   90.00
_cell.angle_gamma   90.00
#
_symmetry.space_group_name_H-M   'P 1'
#
loop_
_entity.id
_entity.type
_entity.pdbx_description
1 polymer ?
#
loop_
_entity_poly.entity_id
_entity_poly.type
_entity_poly.pdbx_seq_one_letter_code
_entity_poly.pdbx_strand_id
1 'polypeptide(L)'
;MGILEDAAEGARQAVEAMKAASQASDDTTVNTVLSLLSAQEEEVVRYRYGLGREHLKTFRQIGEAMGLSAQRVGQIEHKARRRLSWFVRCVGPIGSPAFARYSSETLARRAEIERLRRERIEQEAATKARRRAEKAERDEVRRARARSKAWQRKIDTLVMERDAVAGTIARLRDRISEIERRGWLARYILPHDRVLARLYAKLADLEAKVKAAGSGIARLRASPPS
;
A
#
# COMPACT_ATOMS: atom_id res chain seq x y z
N MET A 1 23.22 16.25 -71.40
CA MET A 1 23.32 14.90 -70.79
C MET A 1 22.47 14.76 -69.53
N GLY A 2 22.32 15.78 -68.66
CA GLY A 2 21.64 15.62 -67.35
C GLY A 2 20.11 15.46 -67.31
N ILE A 3 19.35 15.91 -68.32
CA ILE A 3 17.86 15.87 -68.25
C ILE A 3 17.29 14.44 -68.34
N LEU A 4 18.01 13.54 -69.03
CA LEU A 4 17.62 12.13 -69.14
C LEU A 4 18.02 11.33 -67.88
N GLU A 5 19.10 11.73 -67.20
CA GLU A 5 19.51 11.11 -65.92
C GLU A 5 18.58 11.53 -64.77
N ASP A 6 18.21 12.82 -64.68
CA ASP A 6 17.23 13.30 -63.69
C ASP A 6 15.86 12.64 -63.84
N ALA A 7 15.39 12.43 -65.09
CA ALA A 7 14.13 11.73 -65.35
C ALA A 7 14.19 10.24 -64.97
N ALA A 8 15.34 9.59 -65.19
CA ALA A 8 15.55 8.19 -64.80
C ALA A 8 15.65 8.04 -63.27
N GLU A 9 16.26 9.02 -62.59
CA GLU A 9 16.38 9.05 -61.13
C GLU A 9 15.04 9.35 -60.45
N GLY A 10 14.23 10.25 -61.01
CA GLY A 10 12.85 10.49 -60.58
C GLY A 10 11.95 9.26 -60.75
N ALA A 11 12.10 8.51 -61.85
CA ALA A 11 11.37 7.25 -62.06
C ALA A 11 11.78 6.17 -61.04
N ARG A 12 13.07 6.09 -60.69
CA ARG A 12 13.56 5.18 -59.63
C ARG A 12 13.02 5.55 -58.25
N GLN A 13 13.02 6.83 -57.90
CA GLN A 13 12.46 7.32 -56.64
C GLN A 13 10.95 7.06 -56.53
N ALA A 14 10.20 7.23 -57.62
CA ALA A 14 8.77 6.91 -57.65
C ALA A 14 8.49 5.42 -57.44
N VAL A 15 9.30 4.54 -58.04
CA VAL A 15 9.18 3.08 -57.84
C VAL A 15 9.54 2.68 -56.42
N GLU A 16 10.60 3.24 -55.84
CA GLU A 16 10.97 2.98 -54.44
C GLU A 16 9.92 3.50 -53.44
N ALA A 17 9.36 4.68 -53.69
CA ALA A 17 8.26 5.21 -52.88
C ALA A 17 7.01 4.31 -52.95
N MET A 18 6.66 3.78 -54.14
CA MET A 18 5.53 2.88 -54.30
C MET A 18 5.77 1.51 -53.63
N LYS A 19 6.98 0.96 -53.71
CA LYS A 19 7.36 -0.25 -52.97
C LYS A 19 7.28 -0.03 -51.46
N ALA A 20 7.80 1.09 -50.96
CA ALA A 20 7.75 1.42 -49.54
C ALA A 20 6.30 1.56 -49.03
N ALA A 21 5.43 2.19 -49.83
CA ALA A 21 4.01 2.28 -49.52
C ALA A 21 3.31 0.90 -49.51
N SER A 22 3.65 0.02 -50.45
CA SER A 22 3.14 -1.37 -50.47
C SER A 22 3.60 -2.16 -49.26
N GLN A 23 4.90 -2.11 -48.93
CA GLN A 23 5.48 -2.79 -47.76
C GLN A 23 4.85 -2.30 -46.45
N ALA A 24 4.63 -1.00 -46.31
CA ALA A 24 3.97 -0.45 -45.12
C ALA A 24 2.51 -0.94 -44.97
N SER A 25 1.78 -1.05 -46.09
CA SER A 25 0.42 -1.60 -46.09
C SER A 25 0.39 -3.09 -45.69
N ASP A 26 1.34 -3.87 -46.20
CA ASP A 26 1.48 -5.29 -45.90
C ASP A 26 1.81 -5.51 -44.42
N ASP A 27 2.73 -4.73 -43.85
CA ASP A 27 3.10 -4.79 -42.43
C ASP A 27 1.91 -4.47 -41.51
N THR A 28 1.13 -3.45 -41.85
CA THR A 28 -0.06 -3.06 -41.07
C THR A 28 -1.11 -4.17 -41.07
N THR A 29 -1.27 -4.83 -42.22
CA THR A 29 -2.21 -5.94 -42.40
C THR A 29 -1.76 -7.18 -41.62
N VAL A 30 -0.47 -7.54 -41.69
CA VAL A 30 0.12 -8.65 -40.93
C VAL A 30 -0.05 -8.42 -39.43
N ASN A 31 0.28 -7.22 -38.94
CA ASN A 31 0.12 -6.88 -37.52
C ASN A 31 -1.33 -6.99 -37.05
N THR A 32 -2.29 -6.55 -37.87
CA THR A 32 -3.72 -6.67 -37.56
C THR A 32 -4.14 -8.13 -37.42
N VAL A 33 -3.73 -8.99 -38.35
CA VAL A 33 -4.04 -10.43 -38.31
C VAL A 33 -3.43 -11.10 -37.09
N LEU A 34 -2.18 -10.77 -36.75
CA LEU A 34 -1.48 -11.34 -35.60
C LEU A 34 -2.13 -10.94 -34.27
N SER A 35 -2.63 -9.71 -34.14
CA SER A 35 -3.31 -9.25 -32.91
C SER A 35 -4.62 -9.99 -32.60
N LEU A 36 -5.21 -10.70 -33.58
CA LEU A 36 -6.37 -11.57 -33.38
C LEU A 36 -6.00 -12.92 -32.74
N LEU A 37 -4.73 -13.31 -32.76
CA LEU A 37 -4.25 -14.46 -32.02
C LEU A 37 -4.23 -14.16 -30.52
N SER A 38 -3.98 -15.17 -29.69
CA SER A 38 -3.64 -14.91 -28.28
C SER A 38 -2.21 -14.38 -28.17
N ALA A 39 -1.89 -13.65 -27.08
CA ALA A 39 -0.56 -13.06 -26.90
C ALA A 39 0.58 -14.09 -27.04
N GLN A 40 0.40 -15.31 -26.51
CA GLN A 40 1.39 -16.39 -26.65
C GLN A 40 1.51 -16.92 -28.10
N GLU A 41 0.39 -17.03 -28.81
CA GLU A 41 0.36 -17.48 -30.22
C GLU A 41 1.03 -16.42 -31.12
N GLU A 42 0.73 -15.14 -30.90
CA GLU A 42 1.35 -14.02 -31.62
C GLU A 42 2.87 -13.98 -31.41
N GLU A 43 3.34 -14.03 -30.17
CA GLU A 43 4.79 -13.97 -29.89
C GLU A 43 5.56 -15.14 -30.53
N VAL A 44 5.04 -16.36 -30.44
CA VAL A 44 5.68 -17.53 -31.06
C VAL A 44 5.78 -17.34 -32.58
N VAL A 45 4.72 -16.87 -33.23
CA VAL A 45 4.72 -16.61 -34.69
C VAL A 45 5.70 -15.48 -35.03
N ARG A 46 5.72 -14.39 -34.27
CA ARG A 46 6.67 -13.28 -34.49
C ARG A 46 8.12 -13.74 -34.36
N TYR A 47 8.46 -14.52 -33.34
CA TYR A 47 9.82 -15.06 -33.20
C TYR A 47 10.18 -16.08 -34.27
N ARG A 48 9.21 -16.88 -34.71
CA ARG A 48 9.45 -17.95 -35.68
C ARG A 48 9.71 -17.43 -37.08
N TYR A 49 8.98 -16.39 -37.49
CA TYR A 49 9.04 -15.81 -38.83
C TYR A 49 9.79 -14.47 -38.91
N GLY A 50 10.35 -13.99 -37.80
CA GLY A 50 11.14 -12.75 -37.77
C GLY A 50 10.29 -11.49 -37.96
N LEU A 51 8.99 -11.54 -37.67
CA LEU A 51 8.07 -10.42 -37.91
C LEU A 51 8.31 -9.31 -36.88
N GLY A 52 8.99 -8.24 -37.30
CA GLY A 52 9.45 -7.16 -36.41
C GLY A 52 10.61 -7.55 -35.49
N ARG A 53 11.40 -8.57 -35.87
CA ARG A 53 12.58 -9.06 -35.13
C ARG A 53 13.73 -9.30 -36.10
N GLU A 54 14.97 -9.08 -35.65
CA GLU A 54 16.17 -9.20 -36.52
C GLU A 54 16.42 -10.63 -37.04
N HIS A 55 16.07 -11.67 -36.29
CA HIS A 55 16.42 -13.05 -36.63
C HIS A 55 15.31 -14.07 -36.35
N LEU A 56 15.23 -15.07 -37.23
CA LEU A 56 14.41 -16.27 -37.08
C LEU A 56 14.95 -17.11 -35.92
N LYS A 57 14.08 -17.50 -34.98
CA LYS A 57 14.46 -18.38 -33.86
C LYS A 57 14.00 -19.82 -34.07
N THR A 58 14.82 -20.75 -33.58
CA THR A 58 14.43 -22.18 -33.47
C THR A 58 13.45 -22.37 -32.31
N PHE A 59 12.66 -23.45 -32.32
CA PHE A 59 11.72 -23.72 -31.22
C PHE A 59 12.40 -23.78 -29.84
N ARG A 60 13.64 -24.25 -29.77
CA ARG A 60 14.43 -24.27 -28.54
C ARG A 60 14.72 -22.85 -28.05
N GLN A 61 15.23 -21.98 -28.91
CA GLN A 61 15.53 -20.58 -28.56
C GLN A 61 14.26 -19.78 -28.20
N ILE A 62 13.15 -20.05 -28.89
CA ILE A 62 11.85 -19.46 -28.54
C ILE A 62 11.39 -19.97 -27.17
N GLY A 63 11.56 -21.26 -26.91
CA GLY A 63 11.25 -21.88 -25.62
C GLY A 63 12.05 -21.25 -24.49
N GLU A 64 13.36 -21.09 -24.66
CA GLU A 64 14.24 -20.43 -23.69
C GLU A 64 13.81 -18.98 -23.42
N ALA A 65 13.43 -18.22 -24.45
CA ALA A 65 12.95 -16.84 -24.29
C ALA A 65 11.58 -16.74 -23.58
N MET A 66 10.70 -17.72 -23.78
CA MET A 66 9.32 -17.73 -23.26
C MET A 66 9.16 -18.53 -21.96
N GLY A 67 10.22 -19.20 -21.49
CA GLY A 67 10.15 -20.16 -20.37
C GLY A 67 9.33 -21.42 -20.68
N LEU A 68 9.32 -21.86 -21.94
CA LEU A 68 8.53 -23.00 -22.43
C LEU A 68 9.42 -24.11 -23.01
N SER A 69 8.93 -25.35 -23.02
CA SER A 69 9.62 -26.43 -23.74
C SER A 69 9.50 -26.24 -25.26
N ALA A 70 10.51 -26.69 -26.01
CA ALA A 70 10.48 -26.62 -27.49
C ALA A 70 9.24 -27.30 -28.10
N GLN A 71 8.83 -28.44 -27.53
CA GLN A 71 7.60 -29.12 -27.93
C GLN A 71 6.37 -28.26 -27.70
N ARG A 72 6.29 -27.56 -26.55
CA ARG A 72 5.16 -26.68 -26.25
C ARG A 72 5.09 -25.51 -27.22
N VAL A 73 6.24 -24.93 -27.59
CA VAL A 73 6.31 -23.89 -28.63
C VAL A 73 5.78 -24.41 -29.97
N GLY A 74 6.17 -25.62 -30.40
CA GLY A 74 5.66 -26.23 -31.63
C GLY A 74 4.13 -26.46 -31.62
N GLN A 75 3.58 -26.86 -30.47
CA GLN A 75 2.12 -26.98 -30.30
C GLN A 75 1.42 -25.63 -30.44
N ILE A 76 1.99 -24.56 -29.87
CA ILE A 76 1.45 -23.20 -29.95
C ILE A 76 1.50 -22.70 -31.40
N GLU A 77 2.62 -22.90 -32.11
CA GLU A 77 2.74 -22.56 -33.53
C GLU A 77 1.69 -23.29 -34.37
N HIS A 78 1.52 -24.60 -34.17
CA HIS A 78 0.52 -25.38 -34.90
C HIS A 78 -0.90 -24.86 -34.65
N LYS A 79 -1.20 -24.50 -33.39
CA LYS A 79 -2.50 -23.91 -33.03
C LYS A 79 -2.70 -22.54 -33.67
N ALA A 80 -1.68 -21.69 -33.66
CA ALA A 80 -1.70 -20.39 -34.33
C ALA A 80 -1.94 -20.54 -35.84
N ARG A 81 -1.19 -21.43 -36.51
CA ARG A 81 -1.37 -21.72 -37.95
C ARG A 81 -2.78 -22.21 -38.26
N ARG A 82 -3.33 -23.12 -37.45
CA ARG A 82 -4.71 -23.60 -37.62
C ARG A 82 -5.73 -22.46 -37.49
N ARG A 83 -5.49 -21.52 -36.58
CA ARG A 83 -6.36 -20.36 -36.37
C ARG A 83 -6.29 -19.35 -37.52
N LEU A 84 -5.09 -19.07 -38.01
CA LEU A 84 -4.88 -18.25 -39.21
C LEU A 84 -5.57 -18.86 -40.44
N SER A 85 -5.44 -20.17 -40.64
CA SER A 85 -6.15 -20.88 -41.72
C SER A 85 -7.66 -20.80 -41.58
N TRP A 86 -8.19 -20.91 -40.34
CA TRP A 86 -9.61 -20.75 -40.08
C TRP A 86 -10.12 -19.35 -40.42
N PHE A 87 -9.37 -18.30 -40.08
CA PHE A 87 -9.74 -16.93 -40.43
C PHE A 87 -9.91 -16.75 -41.93
N VAL A 88 -8.92 -17.20 -42.72
CA VAL A 88 -8.96 -17.10 -44.19
C VAL A 88 -10.15 -17.88 -44.77
N ARG A 89 -10.45 -19.07 -44.23
CA ARG A 89 -11.52 -19.93 -44.74
C ARG A 89 -12.92 -19.49 -44.33
N CYS A 90 -13.09 -18.98 -43.11
CA CYS A 90 -14.42 -18.73 -42.53
C CYS A 90 -14.82 -17.26 -42.47
N VAL A 91 -13.86 -16.34 -42.42
CA VAL A 91 -14.13 -14.88 -42.39
C VAL A 91 -13.96 -14.27 -43.78
N GLY A 92 -12.94 -14.71 -44.52
CA GLY A 92 -12.64 -14.29 -45.89
C GLY A 92 -11.15 -13.94 -46.07
N PRO A 93 -10.77 -13.53 -47.29
CA PRO A 93 -9.39 -13.12 -47.59
C PRO A 93 -8.92 -11.97 -46.68
N ILE A 94 -7.66 -12.03 -46.28
CA ILE A 94 -7.02 -10.94 -45.54
C ILE A 94 -7.05 -9.68 -46.42
N GLY A 95 -7.47 -8.55 -45.84
CA GLY A 95 -7.70 -7.29 -46.58
C GLY A 95 -9.14 -7.11 -47.10
N SER A 96 -10.00 -8.13 -47.03
CA SER A 96 -11.43 -8.00 -47.33
C SER A 96 -12.14 -7.11 -46.31
N PRO A 97 -13.15 -6.29 -46.72
CA PRO A 97 -14.00 -5.55 -45.78
C PRO A 97 -14.65 -6.43 -44.71
N ALA A 98 -14.98 -7.68 -45.03
CA ALA A 98 -15.54 -8.64 -44.07
C ALA A 98 -14.53 -8.98 -42.96
N PHE A 99 -13.26 -9.18 -43.33
CA PHE A 99 -12.18 -9.46 -42.38
C PHE A 99 -11.87 -8.24 -41.51
N ALA A 100 -11.85 -7.05 -42.11
CA ALA A 100 -11.63 -5.79 -41.38
C ALA A 100 -12.68 -5.60 -40.27
N ARG A 101 -13.98 -5.81 -40.57
CA ARG A 101 -15.07 -5.77 -39.58
C ARG A 101 -14.91 -6.80 -38.47
N TYR A 102 -14.61 -8.05 -38.83
CA TYR A 102 -14.39 -9.10 -37.84
C TYR A 102 -13.24 -8.76 -36.88
N SER A 103 -12.14 -8.24 -37.44
CA SER A 103 -10.96 -7.88 -36.66
C SER A 103 -11.25 -6.74 -35.70
N SER A 104 -11.91 -5.67 -36.16
CA SER A 104 -12.24 -4.52 -35.33
C SER A 104 -13.25 -4.88 -34.22
N GLU A 105 -14.28 -5.67 -34.53
CA GLU A 105 -15.24 -6.15 -33.53
C GLU A 105 -14.57 -7.04 -32.47
N THR A 106 -13.69 -7.95 -32.89
CA THR A 106 -13.02 -8.87 -31.97
C THR A 106 -12.07 -8.12 -31.02
N LEU A 107 -11.31 -7.17 -31.54
CA LEU A 107 -10.42 -6.33 -30.74
C LEU A 107 -11.21 -5.42 -29.79
N ALA A 108 -12.32 -4.82 -30.26
CA ALA A 108 -13.19 -4.00 -29.42
C ALA A 108 -13.78 -4.82 -28.25
N ARG A 109 -14.30 -6.03 -28.52
CA ARG A 109 -14.83 -6.93 -27.48
C ARG A 109 -13.74 -7.31 -26.46
N ARG A 110 -12.50 -7.59 -26.90
CA ARG A 110 -11.38 -7.86 -25.99
C ARG A 110 -11.05 -6.66 -25.12
N ALA A 111 -10.99 -5.47 -25.70
CA ALA A 111 -10.70 -4.23 -24.98
C ALA A 111 -11.79 -3.90 -23.95
N GLU A 112 -13.06 -4.11 -24.29
CA GLU A 112 -14.19 -3.96 -23.38
C GLU A 112 -14.10 -4.93 -22.19
N ILE A 113 -13.81 -6.21 -22.45
CA ILE A 113 -13.60 -7.22 -21.40
C ILE A 113 -12.44 -6.81 -20.48
N GLU A 114 -11.33 -6.30 -21.02
CA GLU A 114 -10.21 -5.82 -20.22
C GLU A 114 -10.58 -4.61 -19.37
N ARG A 115 -11.34 -3.65 -19.91
CA ARG A 115 -11.84 -2.50 -19.16
C ARG A 115 -12.69 -2.94 -17.98
N LEU A 116 -13.68 -3.79 -18.22
CA LEU A 116 -14.54 -4.34 -17.17
C LEU A 116 -13.73 -5.09 -16.10
N ARG A 117 -12.70 -5.84 -16.50
CA ARG A 117 -11.79 -6.52 -15.55
C ARG A 117 -11.01 -5.51 -14.71
N ARG A 118 -10.47 -4.45 -15.31
CA ARG A 118 -9.73 -3.39 -14.61
C ARG A 118 -10.64 -2.65 -13.63
N GLU A 119 -11.82 -2.24 -14.08
CA GLU A 119 -12.83 -1.59 -13.25
C GLU A 119 -13.22 -2.47 -12.06
N ARG A 120 -13.42 -3.78 -12.27
CA ARG A 120 -13.70 -4.72 -11.18
C ARG A 120 -12.56 -4.79 -10.16
N ILE A 121 -11.31 -4.87 -10.64
CA ILE A 121 -10.11 -4.88 -9.76
C ILE A 121 -10.02 -3.57 -8.98
N GLU A 122 -10.28 -2.43 -9.61
CA GLU A 122 -10.28 -1.11 -8.97
C GLU A 122 -11.39 -1.00 -7.92
N GLN A 123 -12.60 -1.47 -8.21
CA GLN A 123 -13.70 -1.51 -7.25
C GLN A 123 -13.38 -2.43 -6.06
N GLU A 124 -12.81 -3.61 -6.31
CA GLU A 124 -12.36 -4.53 -5.26
C GLU A 124 -11.23 -3.90 -4.41
N ALA A 125 -10.29 -3.19 -5.04
CA ALA A 125 -9.22 -2.49 -4.34
C ALA A 125 -9.78 -1.33 -3.48
N ALA A 126 -10.71 -0.55 -4.03
CA ALA A 126 -11.36 0.56 -3.34
C ALA A 126 -12.19 0.09 -2.13
N THR A 127 -12.95 -1.00 -2.28
CA THR A 127 -13.71 -1.59 -1.17
C THR A 127 -12.79 -2.13 -0.07
N LYS A 128 -11.68 -2.80 -0.44
CA LYS A 128 -10.64 -3.23 0.51
C LYS A 128 -9.98 -2.04 1.21
N ALA A 129 -9.69 -0.96 0.49
CA ALA A 129 -9.10 0.26 1.04
C ALA A 129 -10.04 0.92 2.07
N ARG A 130 -11.34 1.02 1.76
CA ARG A 130 -12.37 1.51 2.71
C ARG A 130 -12.39 0.68 3.99
N ARG A 131 -12.44 -0.65 3.88
CA ARG A 131 -12.41 -1.55 5.05
C ARG A 131 -11.14 -1.38 5.90
N ARG A 132 -9.98 -1.17 5.26
CA ARG A 132 -8.72 -0.90 5.97
C ARG A 132 -8.76 0.44 6.69
N ALA A 133 -9.28 1.49 6.06
CA ALA A 133 -9.43 2.81 6.66
C ALA A 133 -10.38 2.79 7.86
N GLU A 134 -11.56 2.18 7.72
CA GLU A 134 -12.51 2.00 8.83
C GLU A 134 -11.92 1.21 9.99
N LYS A 135 -11.14 0.14 9.70
CA LYS A 135 -10.45 -0.62 10.74
C LYS A 135 -9.41 0.25 11.45
N ALA A 136 -8.62 1.02 10.71
CA ALA A 136 -7.61 1.92 11.27
C ALA A 136 -8.24 2.99 12.17
N GLU A 137 -9.38 3.57 11.76
CA GLU A 137 -10.14 4.53 12.56
C GLU A 137 -10.66 3.90 13.86
N ARG A 138 -11.29 2.72 13.77
CA ARG A 138 -11.77 1.98 14.96
C ARG A 138 -10.62 1.66 15.90
N ASP A 139 -9.48 1.24 15.38
CA ASP A 139 -8.29 0.94 16.16
C ASP A 139 -7.73 2.20 16.82
N GLU A 140 -7.74 3.35 16.13
CA GLU A 140 -7.29 4.63 16.70
C GLU A 140 -8.23 5.10 17.82
N VAL A 141 -9.54 4.97 17.65
CA VAL A 141 -10.51 5.25 18.73
C VAL A 141 -10.24 4.36 19.95
N ARG A 142 -9.93 3.07 19.75
CA ARG A 142 -9.55 2.18 20.85
C ARG A 142 -8.25 2.62 21.51
N ARG A 143 -7.22 3.00 20.74
CA ARG A 143 -5.95 3.50 21.27
C ARG A 143 -6.13 4.80 22.04
N ALA A 144 -6.91 5.75 21.54
CA ALA A 144 -7.25 7.00 22.23
C ALA A 144 -7.93 6.72 23.58
N ARG A 145 -8.95 5.86 23.61
CA ARG A 145 -9.60 5.44 24.87
C ARG A 145 -8.61 4.78 25.84
N ALA A 146 -7.70 3.93 25.33
CA ALA A 146 -6.67 3.31 26.14
C ALA A 146 -5.67 4.33 26.72
N ARG A 147 -5.26 5.33 25.92
CA ARG A 147 -4.41 6.47 26.36
C ARG A 147 -5.09 7.26 27.48
N SER A 148 -6.35 7.65 27.29
CA SER A 148 -7.13 8.36 28.31
C SER A 148 -7.28 7.54 29.60
N LYS A 149 -7.58 6.23 29.48
CA LYS A 149 -7.71 5.35 30.64
C LYS A 149 -6.39 5.15 31.39
N ALA A 150 -5.27 5.01 30.67
CA ALA A 150 -3.94 4.89 31.26
C ALA A 150 -3.51 6.18 31.97
N TRP A 151 -3.81 7.34 31.39
CA TRP A 151 -3.57 8.64 32.02
C TRP A 151 -4.41 8.82 33.28
N GLN A 152 -5.70 8.45 33.24
CA GLN A 152 -6.57 8.49 34.40
C GLN A 152 -6.02 7.62 35.54
N ARG A 153 -5.60 6.39 35.24
CA ARG A 153 -4.98 5.50 36.22
C ARG A 153 -3.75 6.13 36.90
N LYS A 154 -2.90 6.83 36.15
CA LYS A 154 -1.75 7.53 36.73
C LYS A 154 -2.18 8.62 37.71
N ILE A 155 -3.22 9.39 37.37
CA ILE A 155 -3.78 10.39 38.27
C ILE A 155 -4.35 9.72 39.51
N ASP A 156 -5.14 8.65 39.35
CA ASP A 156 -5.76 7.93 40.47
C ASP A 156 -4.71 7.37 41.43
N THR A 157 -3.62 6.80 40.91
CA THR A 157 -2.50 6.32 41.73
C THR A 157 -1.87 7.47 42.53
N LEU A 158 -1.59 8.61 41.91
CA LEU A 158 -1.01 9.76 42.62
C LEU A 158 -1.96 10.36 43.66
N VAL A 159 -3.27 10.36 43.37
CA VAL A 159 -4.30 10.78 44.33
C VAL A 159 -4.33 9.83 45.53
N MET A 160 -4.30 8.52 45.29
CA MET A 160 -4.25 7.51 46.36
C MET A 160 -3.00 7.67 47.24
N GLU A 161 -1.83 7.89 46.64
CA GLU A 161 -0.58 8.15 47.36
C GLU A 161 -0.67 9.42 48.21
N ARG A 162 -1.19 10.51 47.64
CA ARG A 162 -1.42 11.78 48.35
C ARG A 162 -2.34 11.57 49.55
N ASP A 163 -3.45 10.87 49.36
CA ASP A 163 -4.47 10.66 50.40
C ASP A 163 -3.96 9.75 51.52
N ALA A 164 -3.15 8.74 51.19
CA ALA A 164 -2.47 7.91 52.17
C ALA A 164 -1.51 8.75 53.04
N VAL A 165 -0.72 9.64 52.43
CA VAL A 165 0.17 10.55 53.17
C VAL A 165 -0.66 11.54 54.01
N ALA A 166 -1.73 12.10 53.47
CA ALA A 166 -2.63 12.99 54.22
C ALA A 166 -3.23 12.29 55.46
N GLY A 167 -3.62 11.01 55.35
CA GLY A 167 -4.06 10.21 56.49
C GLY A 167 -2.96 9.96 57.53
N THR A 168 -1.69 9.88 57.13
CA THR A 168 -0.57 9.82 58.10
C THR A 168 -0.33 11.16 58.80
N ILE A 169 -0.47 12.28 58.08
CA ILE A 169 -0.38 13.64 58.62
C ILE A 169 -1.45 13.85 59.69
N ALA A 170 -2.70 13.47 59.41
CA ALA A 170 -3.80 13.57 60.37
C ALA A 170 -3.49 12.82 61.69
N ARG A 171 -3.06 11.55 61.59
CA ARG A 171 -2.67 10.74 62.76
C ARG A 171 -1.49 11.34 63.54
N LEU A 172 -0.50 11.92 62.85
CA LEU A 172 0.62 12.59 63.50
C LEU A 172 0.19 13.86 64.22
N ARG A 173 -0.71 14.65 63.61
CA ARG A 173 -1.27 15.85 64.21
C ARG A 173 -2.06 15.53 65.47
N ASP A 174 -2.90 14.50 65.45
CA ASP A 174 -3.62 14.02 66.63
C ASP A 174 -2.65 13.60 67.74
N ARG A 175 -1.57 12.91 67.38
CA ARG A 175 -0.54 12.48 68.33
C ARG A 175 0.23 13.66 68.94
N ILE A 176 0.55 14.68 68.15
CA ILE A 176 1.16 15.93 68.64
C ILE A 176 0.19 16.59 69.65
N SER A 177 -1.07 16.77 69.28
CA SER A 177 -2.11 17.35 70.16
C SER A 177 -2.32 16.55 71.46
N GLU A 178 -2.18 15.23 71.43
CA GLU A 178 -2.24 14.39 72.64
C GLU A 178 -1.03 14.62 73.56
N ILE A 179 0.17 14.75 72.99
CA ILE A 179 1.41 15.00 73.74
C ILE A 179 1.42 16.41 74.35
N GLU A 180 0.91 17.40 73.63
CA GLU A 180 0.78 18.78 74.11
C GLU A 180 -0.20 18.92 75.28
N ARG A 181 -1.30 18.17 75.24
CA ARG A 181 -2.33 18.17 76.30
C ARG A 181 -1.89 17.52 77.62
N ARG A 182 -0.70 16.93 77.69
CA ARG A 182 -0.18 16.31 78.93
C ARG A 182 0.11 17.35 80.01
N GLY A 183 -0.22 17.03 81.26
CA GLY A 183 0.05 17.88 82.43
C GLY A 183 1.56 18.08 82.68
N TRP A 184 1.91 19.09 83.47
CA TRP A 184 3.30 19.50 83.73
C TRP A 184 4.19 18.35 84.25
N LEU A 185 3.67 17.46 85.12
CA LEU A 185 4.43 16.32 85.65
C LEU A 185 4.94 15.36 84.54
N ALA A 186 4.10 15.07 83.55
CA ALA A 186 4.47 14.22 82.42
C ALA A 186 5.47 14.92 81.46
N ARG A 187 5.53 16.25 81.46
CA ARG A 187 6.54 17.04 80.71
C ARG A 187 7.90 17.08 81.40
N TYR A 188 7.93 17.01 82.73
CA TYR A 188 9.16 17.07 83.52
C TYR A 188 9.96 15.75 83.49
N ILE A 189 9.26 14.61 83.37
CA ILE A 189 9.88 13.26 83.42
C ILE A 189 10.28 12.74 82.04
N LEU A 190 9.54 13.10 80.98
CA LEU A 190 9.81 12.65 79.61
C LEU A 190 10.46 13.76 78.78
N PRO A 191 11.37 13.44 77.84
CA PRO A 191 11.96 14.40 76.91
C PRO A 191 10.90 14.92 75.91
N HIS A 192 10.09 15.89 76.34
CA HIS A 192 8.91 16.40 75.65
C HIS A 192 9.28 17.22 74.41
N ASP A 193 10.17 18.22 74.56
CA ASP A 193 10.55 19.13 73.48
C ASP A 193 11.26 18.42 72.32
N ARG A 194 12.16 17.48 72.64
CA ARG A 194 12.89 16.72 71.61
C ARG A 194 11.97 15.80 70.80
N VAL A 195 10.97 15.21 71.45
CA VAL A 195 9.98 14.34 70.79
C VAL A 195 9.05 15.17 69.91
N LEU A 196 8.54 16.31 70.41
CA LEU A 196 7.73 17.23 69.62
C LEU A 196 8.51 17.78 68.43
N ALA A 197 9.75 18.22 68.61
CA ALA A 197 10.60 18.70 67.51
C ALA A 197 10.76 17.63 66.40
N ARG A 198 10.97 16.37 66.77
CA ARG A 198 11.06 15.26 65.80
C ARG A 198 9.74 15.00 65.08
N LEU A 199 8.61 15.08 65.79
CA LEU A 199 7.28 14.89 65.22
C LEU A 199 6.90 16.04 64.27
N TYR A 200 7.22 17.28 64.62
CA TYR A 200 7.05 18.44 63.74
C TYR A 200 7.95 18.37 62.50
N ALA A 201 9.21 17.96 62.65
CA ALA A 201 10.09 17.75 61.49
C ALA A 201 9.50 16.69 60.53
N LYS A 202 9.02 15.57 61.09
CA LYS A 202 8.34 14.52 60.31
C LYS A 202 7.04 15.01 59.66
N LEU A 203 6.28 15.86 60.34
CA LEU A 203 5.07 16.49 59.81
C LEU A 203 5.40 17.37 58.60
N ALA A 204 6.41 18.24 58.73
CA ALA A 204 6.86 19.14 57.68
C ALA A 204 7.33 18.37 56.43
N ASP A 205 8.08 17.28 56.61
CA ASP A 205 8.51 16.41 55.51
C ASP A 205 7.32 15.79 54.76
N LEU A 206 6.30 15.32 55.48
CA LEU A 206 5.11 14.71 54.88
C LEU A 206 4.23 15.77 54.18
N GLU A 207 4.09 16.96 54.77
CA GLU A 207 3.38 18.09 54.15
C GLU A 207 4.07 18.54 52.85
N ALA A 208 5.40 18.59 52.84
CA ALA A 208 6.17 18.84 51.63
C ALA A 208 5.93 17.77 50.54
N LYS A 209 5.85 16.49 50.93
CA LYS A 209 5.52 15.39 50.01
C LYS A 209 4.12 15.52 49.42
N VAL A 210 3.11 15.87 50.23
CA VAL A 210 1.73 16.11 49.74
C VAL A 210 1.70 17.27 48.74
N LYS A 211 2.42 18.37 49.04
CA LYS A 211 2.53 19.52 48.14
C LYS A 211 3.20 19.14 46.81
N ALA A 212 4.27 18.35 46.86
CA ALA A 212 4.95 17.84 45.67
C ALA A 212 4.04 16.92 44.84
N ALA A 213 3.31 16.01 45.47
CA ALA A 213 2.34 15.12 44.81
C ALA A 213 1.19 15.93 44.17
N GLY A 214 0.64 16.93 44.86
CA GLY A 214 -0.36 17.84 44.32
C GLY A 214 0.13 18.62 43.10
N SER A 215 1.39 19.08 43.13
CA SER A 215 2.04 19.74 41.99
C SER A 215 2.25 18.79 40.81
N GLY A 216 2.53 17.51 41.07
CA GLY A 216 2.60 16.44 40.06
C GLY A 216 1.26 16.16 39.40
N ILE A 217 0.19 16.04 40.18
CA ILE A 217 -1.18 15.86 39.69
C ILE A 217 -1.61 17.07 38.85
N ALA A 218 -1.33 18.29 39.31
CA ALA A 218 -1.64 19.53 38.58
C ALA A 218 -0.94 19.56 37.21
N ARG A 219 0.34 19.18 37.15
CA ARG A 219 1.09 19.07 35.88
C ARG A 219 0.50 18.04 34.93
N LEU A 220 0.11 16.87 35.43
CA LEU A 220 -0.52 15.82 34.61
C LEU A 220 -1.90 16.24 34.09
N ARG A 221 -2.67 16.99 34.89
CA ARG A 221 -3.96 17.55 34.48
C ARG A 221 -3.83 18.66 33.43
N ALA A 222 -2.75 19.46 33.51
CA ALA A 222 -2.47 20.50 32.53
C ALA A 222 -2.08 19.95 31.15
N SER A 223 -1.61 18.70 31.07
CA SER A 223 -1.20 18.05 29.82
C SER A 223 -1.94 16.71 29.62
N PRO A 224 -3.22 16.73 29.22
CA PRO A 224 -3.96 15.51 28.90
C PRO A 224 -3.38 14.82 27.66
N PRO A 225 -3.54 13.49 27.54
CA PRO A 225 -3.10 12.75 26.36
C PRO A 225 -3.94 13.14 25.15
N SER A 226 -3.26 13.40 24.03
CA SER A 226 -3.86 13.50 22.68
C SER A 226 -4.30 12.12 22.18
#